data_AF-A0A7S1AK71-F1
#
_entry.id   AF-A0A7S1AK71-F1
#
_cell.length_a   1.000
_cell.length_b   1.000
_cell.length_c   1.000
_cell.angle_alpha   90.00
_cell.angle_beta   90.00
_cell.angle_gamma   90.00
#
_symmetry.space_group_name_H-M   'P 1'
#
loop_
_entity.id
_entity.type
_entity.pdbx_description
1 polymer ?
#
loop_
_entity_poly.entity_id
_entity_poly.type
_entity_poly.pdbx_seq_one_letter_code
_entity_poly.pdbx_strand_id
1 'polypeptide(L)'
;PASRFGFRIFIMASLFDPITLGGGQIHLKHRVVLAPLTRMRADPATMAVQAMSIQYYKQRASDGGLLISEGTVISPEAVGGNTPPGIWTEDQVSAWRRVTDAVHEKGGYIFCQLWHQGRIGHPSYKEHPLIAASGGPWPSVAASAIAAPGKTMSIFPKGKGLNATPRALETAEIPRLVEDYRHAARCAKKAGFDGVEIHSAHGYLLDQFIRTGTNQRTDAYGGTPENRCRLSLEVASAVIEEMGPGRVAVRLSPSKSGSMLFYGSTDSDELDEGGLHVAYKHLITELGLLPLAYLLLTEPRWHQGKFDDDAAKDPGFNMPVTASADYRPVYAGTLAAAGGFTPATAAQAVREGTCDLVGFGRWFISNPDLPQRIREGAPLNQYNRKTFYSNDEEGYTDYPDMQGSVGVPGRYSVVSQNTLGVATAQSKL
;
A
#
# COMPACT_ATOMS: atom_id res chain seq x y z
N PRO A 1 -41.31 -24.48 32.90
CA PRO A 1 -39.86 -24.42 32.62
C PRO A 1 -39.60 -23.76 31.25
N ALA A 2 -39.60 -22.42 31.23
CA ALA A 2 -39.33 -21.63 30.03
C ALA A 2 -37.81 -21.35 29.94
N SER A 3 -37.13 -22.01 29.00
CA SER A 3 -35.69 -21.87 28.79
C SER A 3 -35.38 -20.68 27.89
N ARG A 4 -34.83 -19.64 28.54
CA ARG A 4 -33.87 -18.63 28.05
C ARG A 4 -33.48 -18.72 26.56
N PHE A 5 -34.16 -17.93 25.71
CA PHE A 5 -33.54 -17.40 24.50
C PHE A 5 -32.58 -16.26 24.92
N GLY A 6 -31.29 -16.58 25.02
CA GLY A 6 -30.26 -15.57 25.20
C GLY A 6 -30.08 -14.81 23.89
N PHE A 7 -30.57 -13.57 23.82
CA PHE A 7 -30.12 -12.61 22.80
C PHE A 7 -28.62 -12.37 23.03
N ARG A 8 -27.77 -12.96 22.19
CA ARG A 8 -26.39 -12.48 22.06
C ARG A 8 -26.47 -11.12 21.37
N ILE A 9 -26.27 -10.06 22.14
CA ILE A 9 -26.00 -8.73 21.59
C ILE A 9 -24.65 -8.84 20.87
N PHE A 10 -24.68 -8.92 19.54
CA PHE A 10 -23.48 -8.70 18.74
C PHE A 10 -23.14 -7.21 18.86
N ILE A 11 -22.13 -6.88 19.67
CA ILE A 11 -21.55 -5.53 19.66
C ILE A 11 -20.89 -5.36 18.29
N MET A 12 -21.48 -4.53 17.43
CA MET A 12 -20.94 -4.24 16.11
C MET A 12 -19.66 -3.41 16.28
N ALA A 13 -18.58 -3.82 15.63
CA ALA A 13 -17.29 -3.14 15.72
C ALA A 13 -17.35 -1.71 15.15
N SER A 14 -16.65 -0.79 15.80
CA SER A 14 -16.49 0.61 15.37
C SER A 14 -15.06 0.90 14.92
N LEU A 15 -14.86 1.98 14.14
CA LEU A 15 -13.51 2.44 13.75
C LEU A 15 -12.59 2.76 14.95
N PHE A 16 -13.15 2.98 16.13
CA PHE A 16 -12.41 3.38 17.32
C PHE A 16 -12.36 2.29 18.39
N ASP A 17 -12.88 1.11 18.08
CA ASP A 17 -12.70 -0.05 18.94
C ASP A 17 -11.27 -0.56 18.76
N PRO A 18 -10.59 -0.95 19.86
CA PRO A 18 -9.27 -1.55 19.77
C PRO A 18 -9.33 -2.90 19.04
N ILE A 19 -8.21 -3.27 18.42
CA ILE A 19 -8.03 -4.58 17.78
C ILE A 19 -6.61 -5.05 17.99
N THR A 20 -6.46 -6.36 18.23
CA THR A 20 -5.16 -7.02 18.26
C THR A 20 -5.01 -7.88 17.02
N LEU A 21 -3.88 -7.77 16.33
CA LEU A 21 -3.59 -8.48 15.09
C LEU A 21 -2.22 -9.18 15.14
N GLY A 22 -1.93 -9.98 14.12
CA GLY A 22 -0.66 -10.68 13.99
C GLY A 22 -0.35 -11.60 15.17
N GLY A 23 -1.32 -12.42 15.59
CA GLY A 23 -1.13 -13.38 16.68
C GLY A 23 -0.79 -12.74 18.03
N GLY A 24 -1.20 -11.49 18.27
CA GLY A 24 -0.94 -10.79 19.53
C GLY A 24 0.26 -9.85 19.52
N GLN A 25 0.92 -9.64 18.38
CA GLN A 25 2.12 -8.80 18.30
C GLN A 25 1.81 -7.30 18.21
N ILE A 26 0.64 -6.93 17.68
CA ILE A 26 0.27 -5.54 17.38
C ILE A 26 -1.07 -5.22 18.02
N HIS A 27 -1.09 -4.22 18.90
CA HIS A 27 -2.29 -3.80 19.63
C HIS A 27 -2.70 -2.39 19.23
N LEU A 28 -3.70 -2.29 18.35
CA LEU A 28 -4.21 -1.02 17.87
C LEU A 28 -5.34 -0.50 18.75
N LYS A 29 -5.40 0.81 18.96
CA LYS A 29 -6.47 1.52 19.67
C LYS A 29 -7.58 2.02 18.74
N HIS A 30 -7.38 1.91 17.42
CA HIS A 30 -8.37 2.22 16.40
C HIS A 30 -8.03 1.53 15.08
N ARG A 31 -9.01 1.49 14.18
CA ARG A 31 -8.96 0.78 12.89
C ARG A 31 -8.69 1.71 11.68
N VAL A 32 -8.38 2.98 11.97
CA VAL A 32 -7.98 3.99 10.98
C VAL A 32 -6.47 3.88 10.72
N VAL A 33 -6.07 3.49 9.51
CA VAL A 33 -4.68 3.19 9.13
C VAL A 33 -4.17 4.19 8.09
N LEU A 34 -2.92 4.67 8.21
CA LEU A 34 -2.25 5.37 7.11
C LEU A 34 -1.91 4.34 6.04
N ALA A 35 -2.61 4.41 4.90
CA ALA A 35 -2.26 3.59 3.74
C ALA A 35 -0.89 4.02 3.19
N PRO A 36 -0.14 3.14 2.52
CA PRO A 36 1.18 3.48 2.01
C PRO A 36 1.06 4.38 0.78
N LEU A 37 1.87 5.43 0.76
CA LEU A 37 1.76 6.57 -0.15
C LEU A 37 3.15 7.02 -0.61
N THR A 38 3.57 6.69 -1.83
CA THR A 38 4.81 7.26 -2.40
C THR A 38 4.73 8.79 -2.44
N ARG A 39 5.74 9.48 -1.87
CA ARG A 39 5.75 10.96 -1.82
C ARG A 39 6.93 11.60 -2.57
N MET A 40 7.86 10.79 -3.09
CA MET A 40 9.00 11.22 -3.92
C MET A 40 9.97 12.20 -3.21
N ARG A 41 10.14 12.03 -1.90
CA ARG A 41 10.91 12.94 -1.02
C ARG A 41 12.14 12.28 -0.38
N ALA A 42 12.59 11.13 -0.90
CA ALA A 42 13.89 10.60 -0.50
C ALA A 42 15.03 11.46 -1.07
N ASP A 43 16.18 11.43 -0.41
CA ASP A 43 17.39 12.07 -0.93
C ASP A 43 17.77 11.45 -2.29
N PRO A 44 17.96 12.24 -3.35
CA PRO A 44 18.21 11.69 -4.69
C PRO A 44 19.52 10.93 -4.84
N ALA A 45 20.53 11.15 -3.99
CA ALA A 45 21.83 10.49 -4.12
C ALA A 45 21.89 9.18 -3.33
N THR A 46 21.34 9.18 -2.12
CA THR A 46 21.40 8.07 -1.17
C THR A 46 20.13 7.23 -1.14
N MET A 47 19.03 7.77 -1.68
CA MET A 47 17.68 7.22 -1.56
C MET A 47 17.26 7.00 -0.10
N ALA A 48 17.88 7.70 0.85
CA ALA A 48 17.49 7.68 2.25
C ALA A 48 16.33 8.65 2.49
N VAL A 49 15.47 8.34 3.47
CA VAL A 49 14.46 9.30 3.93
C VAL A 49 15.11 10.52 4.56
N GLN A 50 14.45 11.68 4.44
CA GLN A 50 15.00 12.98 4.87
C GLN A 50 14.37 13.44 6.20
N ALA A 51 14.88 14.56 6.74
CA ALA A 51 14.34 15.15 7.98
C ALA A 51 12.83 15.46 7.89
N MET A 52 12.36 15.91 6.73
CA MET A 52 10.93 16.14 6.48
C MET A 52 10.10 14.86 6.58
N SER A 53 10.66 13.70 6.23
CA SER A 53 9.97 12.41 6.33
C SER A 53 9.74 12.02 7.78
N ILE A 54 10.71 12.29 8.66
CA ILE A 54 10.58 12.07 10.11
C ILE A 54 9.39 12.89 10.64
N GLN A 55 9.31 14.18 10.29
CA GLN A 55 8.19 15.03 10.70
C GLN A 55 6.86 14.55 10.11
N TYR A 56 6.84 14.14 8.85
CA TYR A 56 5.64 13.64 8.17
C TYR A 56 5.00 12.45 8.90
N TYR A 57 5.79 11.43 9.24
CA TYR A 57 5.28 10.26 9.96
C TYR A 57 4.99 10.59 11.43
N LYS A 58 5.83 11.40 12.10
CA LYS A 58 5.58 11.83 13.50
C LYS A 58 4.26 12.57 13.66
N GLN A 59 3.91 13.44 12.71
CA GLN A 59 2.63 14.17 12.70
C GLN A 59 1.42 13.24 12.56
N ARG A 60 1.58 12.09 11.89
CA ARG A 60 0.50 11.14 11.59
C ARG A 60 0.40 10.02 12.61
N ALA A 61 1.38 9.89 13.49
CA ALA A 61 1.38 8.91 14.55
C ALA A 61 0.43 9.31 15.68
N SER A 62 -0.45 8.39 16.03
CA SER A 62 -1.32 8.44 17.20
C SER A 62 -1.06 7.22 18.09
N ASP A 63 -1.34 7.37 19.37
CA ASP A 63 -1.23 6.29 20.35
C ASP A 63 -2.09 5.08 19.92
N GLY A 64 -1.45 3.94 19.68
CA GLY A 64 -2.07 2.73 19.16
C GLY A 64 -2.57 2.82 17.71
N GLY A 65 -2.10 3.79 16.91
CA GLY A 65 -2.39 3.87 15.48
C GLY A 65 -1.41 3.06 14.63
N LEU A 66 -1.84 2.58 13.47
CA LEU A 66 -0.98 1.89 12.49
C LEU A 66 -0.66 2.79 11.30
N LEU A 67 0.62 2.93 11.02
CA LEU A 67 1.14 3.55 9.81
C LEU A 67 1.76 2.52 8.88
N ILE A 68 1.59 2.68 7.58
CA ILE A 68 2.31 1.91 6.57
C ILE A 68 3.15 2.91 5.79
N SER A 69 4.47 2.69 5.74
CA SER A 69 5.40 3.59 5.06
C SER A 69 5.07 3.69 3.58
N GLU A 70 5.56 4.73 2.93
CA GLU A 70 5.63 4.74 1.48
C GLU A 70 6.39 3.52 0.93
N GLY A 71 6.07 3.16 -0.32
CA GLY A 71 6.75 2.07 -1.01
C GLY A 71 8.26 2.28 -0.96
N THR A 72 8.96 1.32 -0.36
CA THR A 72 10.38 1.38 -0.06
C THR A 72 11.10 0.30 -0.85
N VAL A 73 11.98 0.71 -1.75
CA VAL A 73 12.64 -0.20 -2.70
C VAL A 73 13.64 -1.10 -1.98
N ILE A 74 13.58 -2.41 -2.29
CA ILE A 74 14.28 -3.47 -1.53
C ILE A 74 15.74 -3.68 -1.93
N SER A 75 16.13 -3.26 -3.13
CA SER A 75 17.44 -3.51 -3.71
C SER A 75 17.72 -2.54 -4.86
N PRO A 76 18.96 -2.49 -5.38
CA PRO A 76 19.28 -1.69 -6.55
C PRO A 76 18.41 -2.03 -7.78
N GLU A 77 18.11 -3.31 -8.03
CA GLU A 77 17.29 -3.78 -9.16
C GLU A 77 15.81 -3.34 -9.06
N ALA A 78 15.33 -3.11 -7.83
CA ALA A 78 13.95 -2.79 -7.53
C ALA A 78 13.51 -1.37 -7.96
N VAL A 79 14.45 -0.51 -8.38
CA VAL A 79 14.23 0.92 -8.62
C VAL A 79 13.59 1.21 -9.99
N GLY A 80 12.64 2.13 -10.07
CA GLY A 80 12.07 2.55 -11.35
C GLY A 80 11.43 3.93 -11.44
N GLY A 81 11.07 4.55 -10.32
CA GLY A 81 10.39 5.84 -10.25
C GLY A 81 11.23 6.93 -9.58
N ASN A 82 10.70 8.15 -9.61
CA ASN A 82 11.34 9.33 -9.04
C ASN A 82 11.48 9.22 -7.51
N THR A 83 12.73 9.24 -7.03
CA THR A 83 13.14 9.38 -5.62
C THR A 83 12.34 8.55 -4.59
N PRO A 84 12.11 7.23 -4.81
CA PRO A 84 11.60 6.36 -3.76
C PRO A 84 12.67 6.16 -2.68
N PRO A 85 12.30 6.04 -1.40
CA PRO A 85 13.26 5.64 -0.38
C PRO A 85 13.65 4.17 -0.55
N GLY A 86 14.88 3.83 -0.15
CA GLY A 86 15.40 2.46 -0.10
C GLY A 86 15.50 1.88 1.29
N ILE A 87 15.76 0.56 1.37
CA ILE A 87 16.05 -0.17 2.60
C ILE A 87 17.01 -1.36 2.39
N TRP A 88 18.12 -1.13 1.71
CA TRP A 88 19.20 -2.14 1.53
C TRP A 88 20.57 -1.68 2.01
N THR A 89 20.77 -0.39 2.26
CA THR A 89 22.01 0.17 2.78
C THR A 89 21.91 0.58 4.25
N GLU A 90 23.05 0.66 4.93
CA GLU A 90 23.14 1.11 6.32
C GLU A 90 22.69 2.57 6.52
N ASP A 91 22.96 3.44 5.56
CA ASP A 91 22.51 4.84 5.60
C ASP A 91 20.98 4.92 5.53
N GLN A 92 20.36 4.11 4.67
CA GLN A 92 18.91 4.02 4.55
C GLN A 92 18.29 3.47 5.83
N VAL A 93 18.85 2.39 6.40
CA VAL A 93 18.41 1.82 7.69
C VAL A 93 18.50 2.85 8.81
N SER A 94 19.62 3.58 8.90
CA SER A 94 19.83 4.60 9.93
C SER A 94 18.85 5.77 9.80
N ALA A 95 18.54 6.18 8.56
CA ALA A 95 17.56 7.22 8.30
C ALA A 95 16.13 6.77 8.67
N TRP A 96 15.74 5.55 8.29
CA TRP A 96 14.46 4.97 8.66
C TRP A 96 14.31 4.76 10.16
N ARG A 97 15.40 4.43 10.86
CA ARG A 97 15.39 4.30 12.33
C ARG A 97 14.92 5.58 13.03
N ARG A 98 15.31 6.74 12.52
CA ARG A 98 14.85 8.02 13.07
C ARG A 98 13.35 8.24 12.84
N VAL A 99 12.79 7.68 11.77
CA VAL A 99 11.35 7.73 11.50
C VAL A 99 10.60 6.83 12.46
N THR A 100 11.03 5.58 12.62
CA THR A 100 10.37 4.60 13.50
C THR A 100 10.44 5.06 14.95
N ASP A 101 11.59 5.53 15.43
CA ASP A 101 11.73 6.10 16.78
C ASP A 101 10.73 7.25 17.00
N ALA A 102 10.58 8.16 16.04
CA ALA A 102 9.64 9.28 16.12
C ALA A 102 8.15 8.87 16.13
N VAL A 103 7.81 7.75 15.48
CA VAL A 103 6.46 7.16 15.53
C VAL A 103 6.23 6.48 16.87
N HIS A 104 7.22 5.74 17.37
CA HIS A 104 7.17 5.04 18.66
C HIS A 104 7.09 6.00 19.84
N GLU A 105 7.74 7.17 19.77
CA GLU A 105 7.57 8.27 20.75
C GLU A 105 6.10 8.71 20.91
N LYS A 106 5.27 8.54 19.87
CA LYS A 106 3.83 8.84 19.90
C LYS A 106 2.96 7.62 20.26
N GLY A 107 3.57 6.47 20.52
CA GLY A 107 2.88 5.21 20.79
C GLY A 107 2.24 4.57 19.55
N GLY A 108 2.60 5.02 18.34
CA GLY A 108 2.12 4.43 17.10
C GLY A 108 2.93 3.21 16.68
N TYR A 109 2.39 2.42 15.76
CA TYR A 109 3.08 1.34 15.05
C TYR A 109 3.36 1.77 13.61
N ILE A 110 4.45 1.29 13.03
CA ILE A 110 4.76 1.51 11.62
C ILE A 110 5.30 0.25 10.93
N PHE A 111 4.74 -0.05 9.76
CA PHE A 111 5.16 -1.15 8.89
C PHE A 111 5.91 -0.60 7.67
N CYS A 112 7.00 -1.24 7.26
CA CYS A 112 7.73 -0.88 6.04
C CYS A 112 7.10 -1.57 4.83
N GLN A 113 6.65 -0.81 3.83
CA GLN A 113 6.15 -1.42 2.59
C GLN A 113 7.30 -1.79 1.64
N LEU A 114 7.63 -3.08 1.56
CA LEU A 114 8.70 -3.63 0.72
C LEU A 114 8.27 -3.66 -0.75
N TRP A 115 9.08 -3.04 -1.62
CA TRP A 115 8.67 -2.74 -2.98
C TRP A 115 9.72 -3.12 -4.02
N HIS A 116 9.29 -3.83 -5.06
CA HIS A 116 10.06 -4.04 -6.27
C HIS A 116 9.26 -3.59 -7.49
N GLN A 117 9.72 -2.56 -8.19
CA GLN A 117 8.90 -1.89 -9.22
C GLN A 117 8.83 -2.65 -10.54
N GLY A 118 9.75 -3.59 -10.77
CA GLY A 118 9.71 -4.52 -11.90
C GLY A 118 9.78 -3.76 -13.23
N ARG A 119 8.83 -4.01 -14.14
CA ARG A 119 8.79 -3.37 -15.47
C ARG A 119 8.61 -1.85 -15.49
N ILE A 120 8.33 -1.24 -14.34
CA ILE A 120 8.29 0.23 -14.20
C ILE A 120 9.71 0.80 -14.04
N GLY A 121 10.67 -0.08 -13.73
CA GLY A 121 12.11 0.16 -13.86
C GLY A 121 12.51 0.65 -15.24
N HIS A 122 13.51 1.53 -15.29
CA HIS A 122 14.11 1.98 -16.55
C HIS A 122 15.62 1.65 -16.57
N PRO A 123 16.18 1.14 -17.68
CA PRO A 123 17.59 0.74 -17.76
C PRO A 123 18.59 1.85 -17.42
N SER A 124 18.20 3.10 -17.59
CA SER A 124 19.04 4.27 -17.29
C SER A 124 19.37 4.42 -15.80
N TYR A 125 18.61 3.80 -14.89
CA TYR A 125 18.97 3.77 -13.46
C TYR A 125 20.29 3.04 -13.19
N LYS A 126 20.82 2.26 -14.14
CA LYS A 126 22.18 1.72 -14.05
C LYS A 126 23.26 2.79 -13.91
N GLU A 127 22.98 4.01 -14.37
CA GLU A 127 23.90 5.15 -14.29
C GLU A 127 23.79 5.89 -12.94
N HIS A 128 22.78 5.57 -12.12
CA HIS A 128 22.59 6.21 -10.82
C HIS A 128 23.77 5.86 -9.91
N PRO A 129 24.46 6.82 -9.27
CA PRO A 129 25.71 6.55 -8.54
C PRO A 129 25.59 5.44 -7.50
N LEU A 130 24.51 5.43 -6.71
CA LEU A 130 24.25 4.38 -5.72
C LEU A 130 24.03 3.00 -6.34
N ILE A 131 23.38 2.94 -7.52
CA ILE A 131 23.07 1.69 -8.21
C ILE A 131 24.31 1.18 -8.94
N ALA A 132 25.01 2.06 -9.65
CA ALA A 132 26.29 1.77 -10.30
C ALA A 132 27.33 1.23 -9.32
N ALA A 133 27.41 1.82 -8.12
CA ALA A 133 28.33 1.40 -7.07
C ALA A 133 27.92 0.09 -6.37
N SER A 134 26.66 -0.35 -6.50
CA SER A 134 26.16 -1.52 -5.79
C SER A 134 26.71 -2.85 -6.31
N GLY A 135 27.15 -2.89 -7.58
CA GLY A 135 27.57 -4.13 -8.25
C GLY A 135 26.47 -5.18 -8.42
N GLY A 136 25.22 -4.85 -8.05
CA GLY A 136 24.06 -5.72 -8.14
C GLY A 136 23.43 -5.76 -9.53
N PRO A 137 22.41 -6.61 -9.75
CA PRO A 137 21.69 -6.67 -11.01
C PRO A 137 20.95 -5.36 -11.29
N TRP A 138 20.81 -5.05 -12.58
CA TRP A 138 20.30 -3.76 -13.05
C TRP A 138 18.78 -3.70 -13.09
N PRO A 139 18.18 -2.52 -12.82
CA PRO A 139 16.74 -2.34 -12.91
C PRO A 139 16.11 -2.65 -14.27
N SER A 140 14.77 -2.64 -14.29
CA SER A 140 13.95 -2.96 -15.46
C SER A 140 13.90 -4.47 -15.76
N VAL A 141 13.45 -5.23 -14.77
CA VAL A 141 13.19 -6.67 -14.87
C VAL A 141 11.72 -6.99 -14.62
N ALA A 142 11.22 -8.10 -15.15
CA ALA A 142 9.82 -8.48 -15.02
C ALA A 142 9.62 -10.00 -15.18
N ALA A 143 8.37 -10.45 -15.01
CA ALA A 143 7.99 -11.83 -15.35
C ALA A 143 8.23 -12.14 -16.83
N SER A 144 7.96 -11.18 -17.73
CA SER A 144 8.13 -11.31 -19.18
C SER A 144 8.58 -9.99 -19.81
N ALA A 145 9.19 -10.05 -20.99
CA ALA A 145 9.70 -8.90 -21.73
C ALA A 145 8.57 -8.05 -22.38
N ILE A 146 7.69 -7.49 -21.53
CA ILE A 146 6.51 -6.72 -21.93
C ILE A 146 6.57 -5.35 -21.29
N ALA A 147 6.78 -4.31 -22.10
CA ALA A 147 6.80 -2.92 -21.62
C ALA A 147 5.45 -2.50 -21.03
N ALA A 148 5.46 -1.68 -19.98
CA ALA A 148 4.24 -1.00 -19.54
C ALA A 148 3.80 0.03 -20.60
N PRO A 149 2.50 0.17 -20.90
CA PRO A 149 2.04 1.19 -21.84
C PRO A 149 2.30 2.60 -21.30
N GLY A 150 2.37 3.56 -22.22
CA GLY A 150 2.55 4.98 -21.88
C GLY A 150 4.01 5.42 -21.73
N LYS A 151 4.19 6.55 -21.06
CA LYS A 151 5.50 7.21 -20.91
C LYS A 151 6.16 6.80 -19.61
N THR A 152 7.49 6.81 -19.62
CA THR A 152 8.28 6.57 -18.42
C THR A 152 8.09 7.66 -17.38
N MET A 153 8.05 7.24 -16.12
CA MET A 153 8.13 8.11 -14.94
C MET A 153 9.59 8.27 -14.45
N SER A 154 10.56 7.67 -15.16
CA SER A 154 11.99 7.79 -14.85
C SER A 154 12.48 9.21 -15.09
N ILE A 155 13.32 9.69 -14.17
CA ILE A 155 13.99 10.99 -14.28
C ILE A 155 15.51 10.87 -14.26
N PHE A 156 16.07 9.65 -14.34
CA PHE A 156 17.51 9.43 -14.22
C PHE A 156 18.10 8.76 -15.47
N PRO A 157 18.91 9.45 -16.30
CA PRO A 157 18.99 10.90 -16.38
C PRO A 157 17.67 11.44 -16.96
N LYS A 158 17.32 12.70 -16.68
CA LYS A 158 16.02 13.33 -17.02
C LYS A 158 15.58 12.96 -18.43
N GLY A 159 14.61 12.05 -18.54
CA GLY A 159 14.16 11.50 -19.81
C GLY A 159 12.66 11.63 -19.96
N LYS A 160 12.20 12.46 -20.90
CA LYS A 160 10.87 12.29 -21.48
C LYS A 160 11.00 11.14 -22.48
N GLY A 161 10.40 9.99 -22.19
CA GLY A 161 10.53 8.79 -23.03
C GLY A 161 9.36 7.82 -22.86
N LEU A 162 9.36 6.75 -23.66
CA LEU A 162 8.47 5.60 -23.44
C LEU A 162 9.03 4.71 -22.33
N ASN A 163 8.18 3.90 -21.71
CA ASN A 163 8.66 2.83 -20.85
C ASN A 163 9.55 1.88 -21.66
N ALA A 164 10.66 1.43 -21.06
CA ALA A 164 11.53 0.46 -21.69
C ALA A 164 10.90 -0.95 -21.64
N THR A 165 11.22 -1.79 -22.62
CA THR A 165 10.97 -3.22 -22.52
C THR A 165 11.87 -3.79 -21.43
N PRO A 166 11.31 -4.40 -20.37
CA PRO A 166 12.11 -4.99 -19.30
C PRO A 166 12.78 -6.27 -19.80
N ARG A 167 13.83 -6.68 -19.10
CA ARG A 167 14.38 -8.04 -19.23
C ARG A 167 13.47 -9.02 -18.48
N ALA A 168 13.15 -10.16 -19.09
CA ALA A 168 12.49 -11.25 -18.38
C ALA A 168 13.49 -11.87 -17.40
N LEU A 169 13.10 -12.05 -16.14
CA LEU A 169 13.92 -12.76 -15.15
C LEU A 169 14.13 -14.21 -15.59
N GLU A 170 15.34 -14.71 -15.50
CA GLU A 170 15.63 -16.13 -15.67
C GLU A 170 15.16 -16.89 -14.42
N THR A 171 14.77 -18.15 -14.58
CA THR A 171 14.31 -19.00 -13.45
C THR A 171 15.37 -19.07 -12.34
N ALA A 172 16.66 -19.10 -12.71
CA ALA A 172 17.78 -19.17 -11.78
C ALA A 172 17.99 -17.88 -10.98
N GLU A 173 17.41 -16.75 -11.39
CA GLU A 173 17.51 -15.48 -10.67
C GLU A 173 16.47 -15.34 -9.56
N ILE A 174 15.39 -16.13 -9.60
CA ILE A 174 14.27 -16.02 -8.66
C ILE A 174 14.70 -16.26 -7.20
N PRO A 175 15.53 -17.27 -6.86
CA PRO A 175 15.99 -17.45 -5.48
C PRO A 175 16.72 -16.24 -4.91
N ARG A 176 17.56 -15.56 -5.73
CA ARG A 176 18.25 -14.33 -5.32
C ARG A 176 17.26 -13.17 -5.13
N LEU A 177 16.25 -13.05 -5.98
CA LEU A 177 15.19 -12.05 -5.80
C LEU A 177 14.43 -12.27 -4.48
N VAL A 178 14.13 -13.52 -4.11
CA VAL A 178 13.52 -13.83 -2.81
C VAL A 178 14.44 -13.41 -1.66
N GLU A 179 15.75 -13.62 -1.80
CA GLU A 179 16.74 -13.16 -0.82
C GLU A 179 16.81 -11.63 -0.71
N ASP A 180 16.65 -10.87 -1.79
CA ASP A 180 16.55 -9.41 -1.71
C ASP A 180 15.40 -8.95 -0.80
N TYR A 181 14.23 -9.62 -0.90
CA TYR A 181 13.10 -9.35 -0.02
C TYR A 181 13.40 -9.73 1.44
N ARG A 182 14.08 -10.87 1.67
CA ARG A 182 14.51 -11.31 3.01
C ARG A 182 15.49 -10.30 3.62
N HIS A 183 16.50 -9.87 2.86
CA HIS A 183 17.47 -8.86 3.28
C HIS A 183 16.80 -7.53 3.61
N ALA A 184 15.90 -7.05 2.75
CA ALA A 184 15.17 -5.82 3.00
C ALA A 184 14.30 -5.91 4.27
N ALA A 185 13.69 -7.07 4.54
CA ALA A 185 12.96 -7.31 5.79
C ALA A 185 13.90 -7.26 7.02
N ARG A 186 15.08 -7.87 6.94
CA ARG A 186 16.12 -7.76 7.99
C ARG A 186 16.53 -6.31 8.23
N CYS A 187 16.74 -5.54 7.17
CA CYS A 187 17.05 -4.12 7.24
C CYS A 187 15.91 -3.33 7.88
N ALA A 188 14.65 -3.58 7.52
CA ALA A 188 13.49 -2.94 8.15
C ALA A 188 13.39 -3.28 9.64
N LYS A 189 13.62 -4.54 10.03
CA LYS A 189 13.69 -4.96 11.44
C LYS A 189 14.80 -4.21 12.20
N LYS A 190 15.99 -4.08 11.60
CA LYS A 190 17.10 -3.30 12.17
C LYS A 190 16.76 -1.80 12.28
N ALA A 191 16.01 -1.27 11.33
CA ALA A 191 15.48 0.10 11.36
C ALA A 191 14.35 0.29 12.38
N GLY A 192 13.95 -0.74 13.13
CA GLY A 192 12.94 -0.63 14.19
C GLY A 192 11.50 -0.59 13.69
N PHE A 193 11.22 -1.04 12.47
CA PHE A 193 9.82 -1.22 12.05
C PHE A 193 9.15 -2.35 12.86
N ASP A 194 7.86 -2.18 13.18
CA ASP A 194 7.07 -3.17 13.91
C ASP A 194 6.76 -4.41 13.07
N GLY A 195 6.74 -4.22 11.75
CA GLY A 195 6.51 -5.24 10.74
C GLY A 195 6.82 -4.73 9.33
N VAL A 196 6.52 -5.57 8.35
CA VAL A 196 6.66 -5.23 6.92
C VAL A 196 5.39 -5.57 6.16
N GLU A 197 5.08 -4.80 5.12
CA GLU A 197 4.05 -5.10 4.14
C GLU A 197 4.69 -5.42 2.80
N ILE A 198 4.47 -6.63 2.27
CA ILE A 198 4.93 -7.03 0.94
C ILE A 198 4.01 -6.40 -0.11
N HIS A 199 4.55 -5.53 -0.95
CA HIS A 199 3.78 -4.93 -2.03
C HIS A 199 3.62 -5.88 -3.21
N SER A 200 2.50 -6.63 -3.24
CA SER A 200 2.11 -7.54 -4.33
C SER A 200 0.87 -7.05 -5.08
N ALA A 201 0.89 -5.78 -5.46
CA ALA A 201 -0.26 -5.06 -6.01
C ALA A 201 0.17 -4.01 -7.04
N HIS A 202 -0.81 -3.35 -7.65
CA HIS A 202 -0.67 -2.15 -8.47
C HIS A 202 0.28 -2.31 -9.67
N GLY A 203 0.38 -3.50 -10.25
CA GLY A 203 1.18 -3.75 -11.44
C GLY A 203 2.69 -3.66 -11.23
N TYR A 204 3.18 -3.78 -9.99
CA TYR A 204 4.60 -3.94 -9.67
C TYR A 204 5.04 -5.41 -9.72
N LEU A 205 6.30 -5.73 -9.42
CA LEU A 205 6.91 -7.00 -9.82
C LEU A 205 6.08 -8.24 -9.44
N LEU A 206 5.71 -8.38 -8.17
CA LEU A 206 4.94 -9.55 -7.73
C LEU A 206 3.55 -9.63 -8.39
N ASP A 207 2.89 -8.48 -8.57
CA ASP A 207 1.61 -8.41 -9.31
C ASP A 207 1.80 -8.70 -10.81
N GLN A 208 2.97 -8.36 -11.38
CA GLN A 208 3.34 -8.69 -12.75
C GLN A 208 3.48 -10.21 -12.95
N PHE A 209 3.86 -10.97 -11.92
CA PHE A 209 3.87 -12.44 -11.95
C PHE A 209 2.46 -13.02 -11.80
N ILE A 210 1.59 -12.43 -10.97
CA ILE A 210 0.24 -12.95 -10.75
C ILE A 210 -0.64 -12.85 -12.00
N ARG A 211 -0.54 -11.74 -12.74
CA ARG A 211 -1.48 -11.39 -13.81
C ARG A 211 -1.08 -11.97 -15.17
N THR A 212 -2.04 -12.51 -15.91
CA THR A 212 -1.78 -13.14 -17.22
C THR A 212 -1.30 -12.15 -18.29
N GLY A 213 -1.74 -10.90 -18.28
CA GLY A 213 -1.31 -9.89 -19.25
C GLY A 213 0.15 -9.47 -19.13
N THR A 214 0.81 -9.80 -18.02
CA THR A 214 2.22 -9.45 -17.75
C THR A 214 3.12 -10.65 -17.52
N ASN A 215 2.55 -11.82 -17.29
CA ASN A 215 3.27 -13.08 -17.15
C ASN A 215 2.93 -14.04 -18.29
N GLN A 216 3.87 -14.18 -19.22
CA GLN A 216 3.86 -15.11 -20.36
C GLN A 216 4.93 -16.19 -20.23
N ARG A 217 5.37 -16.47 -18.99
CA ARG A 217 6.39 -17.48 -18.72
C ARG A 217 5.84 -18.88 -18.94
N THR A 218 6.72 -19.80 -19.33
CA THR A 218 6.43 -21.22 -19.55
C THR A 218 7.12 -22.13 -18.53
N ASP A 219 7.80 -21.55 -17.53
CA ASP A 219 8.47 -22.26 -16.45
C ASP A 219 7.58 -22.38 -15.19
N ALA A 220 8.16 -22.78 -14.06
CA ALA A 220 7.45 -22.98 -12.80
C ALA A 220 6.80 -21.69 -12.21
N TYR A 221 7.04 -20.53 -12.83
CA TYR A 221 6.52 -19.24 -12.40
C TYR A 221 5.50 -18.63 -13.38
N GLY A 222 5.03 -19.38 -14.38
CA GLY A 222 3.97 -18.95 -15.31
C GLY A 222 3.01 -20.05 -15.73
N GLY A 223 2.09 -19.71 -16.62
CA GLY A 223 1.00 -20.61 -17.02
C GLY A 223 -0.12 -20.62 -15.99
N THR A 224 -0.19 -21.67 -15.16
CA THR A 224 -1.32 -21.89 -14.24
C THR A 224 -1.39 -20.85 -13.11
N PRO A 225 -2.57 -20.62 -12.51
CA PRO A 225 -2.73 -19.72 -11.37
C PRO A 225 -1.75 -19.99 -10.22
N GLU A 226 -1.48 -21.25 -9.91
CA GLU A 226 -0.56 -21.68 -8.84
C GLU A 226 0.87 -21.23 -9.14
N ASN A 227 1.35 -21.46 -10.37
CA ASN A 227 2.68 -21.04 -10.79
C ASN A 227 2.83 -19.51 -10.78
N ARG A 228 1.80 -18.78 -11.23
CA ARG A 228 1.80 -17.30 -11.23
C ARG A 228 1.83 -16.72 -9.82
N CYS A 229 1.24 -17.42 -8.83
CA CYS A 229 1.23 -17.00 -7.43
C CYS A 229 2.48 -17.44 -6.65
N ARG A 230 3.25 -18.40 -7.18
CA ARG A 230 4.40 -19.03 -6.53
C ARG A 230 5.41 -18.02 -5.97
N LEU A 231 5.82 -17.03 -6.77
CA LEU A 231 6.80 -16.03 -6.33
C LEU A 231 6.32 -15.24 -5.11
N SER A 232 5.06 -14.80 -5.09
CA SER A 232 4.49 -14.04 -3.96
C SER A 232 4.45 -14.89 -2.69
N LEU A 233 4.18 -16.19 -2.80
CA LEU A 233 4.16 -17.13 -1.67
C LEU A 233 5.57 -17.47 -1.16
N GLU A 234 6.54 -17.63 -2.07
CA GLU A 234 7.97 -17.82 -1.71
C GLU A 234 8.52 -16.59 -0.98
N VAL A 235 8.22 -15.38 -1.48
CA VAL A 235 8.58 -14.12 -0.81
C VAL A 235 7.90 -13.99 0.54
N ALA A 236 6.60 -14.26 0.64
CA ALA A 236 5.88 -14.21 1.92
C ALA A 236 6.50 -15.15 2.95
N SER A 237 6.80 -16.38 2.56
CA SER A 237 7.41 -17.39 3.45
C SER A 237 8.80 -16.94 3.93
N ALA A 238 9.67 -16.51 3.02
CA ALA A 238 11.03 -16.06 3.37
C ALA A 238 11.03 -14.83 4.29
N VAL A 239 10.12 -13.89 4.06
CA VAL A 239 9.99 -12.67 4.88
C VAL A 239 9.40 -13.00 6.26
N ILE A 240 8.48 -13.96 6.36
CA ILE A 240 7.95 -14.46 7.65
C ILE A 240 9.06 -15.13 8.47
N GLU A 241 9.93 -15.92 7.85
CA GLU A 241 11.08 -16.53 8.54
C GLU A 241 12.02 -15.47 9.14
N GLU A 242 12.23 -14.35 8.45
CA GLU A 242 13.13 -13.28 8.91
C GLU A 242 12.50 -12.37 9.97
N MET A 243 11.25 -11.93 9.73
CA MET A 243 10.54 -11.01 10.62
C MET A 243 9.96 -11.70 11.85
N GLY A 244 9.59 -12.98 11.70
CA GLY A 244 8.78 -13.72 12.66
C GLY A 244 7.27 -13.67 12.33
N PRO A 245 6.50 -14.64 12.87
CA PRO A 245 5.06 -14.70 12.65
C PRO A 245 4.35 -13.46 13.20
N GLY A 246 3.28 -13.05 12.52
CA GLY A 246 2.45 -11.92 12.95
C GLY A 246 3.03 -10.52 12.67
N ARG A 247 4.19 -10.43 12.01
CA ARG A 247 4.86 -9.17 11.66
C ARG A 247 4.96 -8.91 10.15
N VAL A 248 4.35 -9.76 9.34
CA VAL A 248 4.36 -9.65 7.88
C VAL A 248 2.94 -9.48 7.39
N ALA A 249 2.72 -8.47 6.56
CA ALA A 249 1.49 -8.24 5.84
C ALA A 249 1.72 -8.37 4.34
N VAL A 250 0.65 -8.58 3.58
CA VAL A 250 0.69 -8.56 2.11
C VAL A 250 -0.36 -7.60 1.59
N ARG A 251 -0.01 -6.81 0.58
CA ARG A 251 -0.96 -5.98 -0.15
C ARG A 251 -1.24 -6.53 -1.53
N LEU A 252 -2.51 -6.70 -1.86
CA LEU A 252 -3.00 -7.13 -3.18
C LEU A 252 -3.96 -6.10 -3.77
N SER A 253 -4.14 -6.14 -5.09
CA SER A 253 -5.12 -5.31 -5.80
C SER A 253 -5.90 -6.13 -6.82
N PRO A 254 -6.74 -7.10 -6.40
CA PRO A 254 -7.62 -7.79 -7.32
C PRO A 254 -8.48 -6.77 -8.06
N SER A 255 -8.62 -6.92 -9.38
CA SER A 255 -9.30 -5.94 -10.22
C SER A 255 -10.24 -6.63 -11.18
N LYS A 256 -11.53 -6.30 -11.13
CA LYS A 256 -12.55 -6.78 -12.07
C LYS A 256 -12.54 -5.94 -13.35
N SER A 257 -13.05 -6.51 -14.44
CA SER A 257 -13.21 -5.82 -15.74
C SER A 257 -13.90 -4.46 -15.57
N GLY A 258 -13.30 -3.38 -16.06
CA GLY A 258 -13.79 -2.00 -15.87
C GLY A 258 -13.14 -1.23 -14.71
N SER A 259 -12.37 -1.90 -13.85
CA SER A 259 -11.53 -1.26 -12.84
C SER A 259 -10.33 -0.55 -13.49
N MET A 260 -9.80 0.47 -12.80
CA MET A 260 -8.51 1.07 -13.12
C MET A 260 -7.41 0.00 -13.19
N LEU A 261 -6.72 -0.04 -14.33
CA LEU A 261 -5.54 -0.87 -14.52
C LEU A 261 -4.29 -0.06 -14.19
N PHE A 262 -3.53 -0.52 -13.20
CA PHE A 262 -2.24 0.10 -12.87
C PHE A 262 -1.19 -0.33 -13.91
N TYR A 263 -0.58 0.66 -14.57
CA TYR A 263 0.48 0.47 -15.56
C TYR A 263 0.16 -0.59 -16.64
N GLY A 264 -1.10 -0.66 -17.09
CA GLY A 264 -1.54 -1.65 -18.07
C GLY A 264 -1.33 -3.11 -17.67
N SER A 265 -1.30 -3.40 -16.36
CA SER A 265 -1.23 -4.77 -15.86
C SER A 265 -2.62 -5.38 -15.93
N THR A 266 -2.93 -6.09 -17.01
CA THR A 266 -4.21 -6.79 -17.21
C THR A 266 -4.12 -8.21 -16.70
N ASP A 267 -5.23 -8.74 -16.21
CA ASP A 267 -5.41 -10.16 -15.94
C ASP A 267 -6.51 -10.71 -16.84
N SER A 268 -6.61 -12.02 -16.98
CA SER A 268 -7.70 -12.64 -17.72
C SER A 268 -9.00 -12.45 -16.94
N ASP A 269 -10.11 -12.25 -17.64
CA ASP A 269 -11.45 -12.21 -17.04
C ASP A 269 -11.96 -13.61 -16.64
N GLU A 270 -11.06 -14.59 -16.50
CA GLU A 270 -11.39 -15.91 -15.95
C GLU A 270 -11.73 -15.77 -14.48
N LEU A 271 -13.03 -15.85 -14.21
CA LEU A 271 -13.61 -15.89 -12.87
C LEU A 271 -13.99 -17.33 -12.55
N ASP A 272 -13.92 -17.70 -11.27
CA ASP A 272 -14.49 -18.95 -10.78
C ASP A 272 -16.03 -18.88 -10.71
N GLU A 273 -16.69 -19.97 -10.27
CA GLU A 273 -18.14 -20.03 -10.10
C GLU A 273 -18.69 -18.97 -9.12
N GLY A 274 -17.85 -18.46 -8.22
CA GLY A 274 -18.18 -17.40 -7.26
C GLY A 274 -17.91 -15.98 -7.76
N GLY A 275 -17.43 -15.80 -8.99
CA GLY A 275 -17.10 -14.49 -9.56
C GLY A 275 -15.78 -13.89 -9.04
N LEU A 276 -14.89 -14.71 -8.46
CA LEU A 276 -13.56 -14.31 -8.01
C LEU A 276 -12.51 -14.61 -9.08
N HIS A 277 -11.46 -13.79 -9.15
CA HIS A 277 -10.32 -14.08 -10.01
C HIS A 277 -9.59 -15.30 -9.49
N VAL A 278 -9.43 -16.33 -10.34
CA VAL A 278 -8.91 -17.64 -9.92
C VAL A 278 -7.54 -17.53 -9.24
N ALA A 279 -6.62 -16.73 -9.80
CA ALA A 279 -5.29 -16.54 -9.22
C ALA A 279 -5.33 -15.79 -7.88
N TYR A 280 -6.10 -14.71 -7.77
CA TYR A 280 -6.21 -13.99 -6.49
C TYR A 280 -6.93 -14.81 -5.43
N LYS A 281 -7.95 -15.59 -5.77
CA LYS A 281 -8.58 -16.52 -4.84
C LYS A 281 -7.56 -17.54 -4.33
N HIS A 282 -6.84 -18.20 -5.23
CA HIS A 282 -5.78 -19.15 -4.86
C HIS A 282 -4.74 -18.49 -3.94
N LEU A 283 -4.16 -17.36 -4.35
CA LEU A 283 -3.17 -16.64 -3.55
C LEU A 283 -3.70 -16.25 -2.17
N ILE A 284 -4.92 -15.71 -2.09
CA ILE A 284 -5.51 -15.27 -0.81
C ILE A 284 -5.79 -16.47 0.11
N THR A 285 -6.24 -17.59 -0.44
CA THR A 285 -6.43 -18.83 0.33
C THR A 285 -5.10 -19.33 0.89
N GLU A 286 -4.05 -19.42 0.06
CA GLU A 286 -2.72 -19.87 0.50
C GLU A 286 -2.08 -18.90 1.51
N LEU A 287 -2.19 -17.59 1.29
CA LEU A 287 -1.77 -16.57 2.27
C LEU A 287 -2.55 -16.66 3.59
N GLY A 288 -3.80 -17.13 3.55
CA GLY A 288 -4.63 -17.38 4.72
C GLY A 288 -4.12 -18.51 5.62
N LEU A 289 -3.23 -19.38 5.11
CA LEU A 289 -2.57 -20.43 5.87
C LEU A 289 -1.29 -19.95 6.58
N LEU A 290 -0.77 -18.79 6.18
CA LEU A 290 0.45 -18.21 6.75
C LEU A 290 0.13 -17.31 7.96
N PRO A 291 1.04 -17.18 8.94
CA PRO A 291 0.84 -16.35 10.13
C PRO A 291 1.07 -14.86 9.82
N LEU A 292 0.22 -14.28 8.97
CA LEU A 292 0.28 -12.86 8.60
C LEU A 292 -0.25 -11.95 9.72
N ALA A 293 0.27 -10.72 9.75
CA ALA A 293 -0.27 -9.61 10.53
C ALA A 293 -1.66 -9.21 10.00
N TYR A 294 -1.74 -8.99 8.70
CA TYR A 294 -2.97 -8.69 7.97
C TYR A 294 -2.77 -8.90 6.45
N LEU A 295 -3.88 -9.02 5.72
CA LEU A 295 -3.94 -8.88 4.27
C LEU A 295 -4.60 -7.54 3.93
N LEU A 296 -3.99 -6.72 3.08
CA LEU A 296 -4.58 -5.45 2.63
C LEU A 296 -5.03 -5.55 1.18
N LEU A 297 -6.33 -5.39 0.95
CA LEU A 297 -6.90 -5.33 -0.39
C LEU A 297 -7.14 -3.88 -0.83
N THR A 298 -6.59 -3.53 -1.99
CA THR A 298 -6.94 -2.28 -2.65
C THR A 298 -8.31 -2.41 -3.29
N GLU A 299 -9.25 -1.58 -2.88
CA GLU A 299 -10.58 -1.49 -3.49
C GLU A 299 -10.49 -0.96 -4.93
N PRO A 300 -11.27 -1.53 -5.86
CA PRO A 300 -11.23 -1.12 -7.25
C PRO A 300 -11.69 0.33 -7.41
N ARG A 301 -11.04 1.05 -8.32
CA ARG A 301 -11.44 2.40 -8.73
C ARG A 301 -12.06 2.32 -10.12
N TRP A 302 -13.36 2.55 -10.27
CA TRP A 302 -14.11 2.23 -11.50
C TRP A 302 -14.28 3.36 -12.51
N HIS A 303 -13.41 4.38 -12.50
CA HIS A 303 -13.69 5.63 -13.21
C HIS A 303 -12.63 6.06 -14.23
N GLN A 304 -11.91 5.12 -14.87
CA GLN A 304 -10.88 5.41 -15.89
C GLN A 304 -9.84 6.47 -15.43
N GLY A 305 -9.61 6.63 -14.12
CA GLY A 305 -8.70 7.64 -13.59
C GLY A 305 -9.21 9.08 -13.58
N LYS A 306 -10.52 9.31 -13.71
CA LYS A 306 -11.11 10.61 -13.38
C LYS A 306 -11.01 10.84 -11.88
N PHE A 307 -10.27 11.87 -11.51
CA PHE A 307 -10.14 12.38 -10.16
C PHE A 307 -10.53 13.84 -10.15
N ASP A 308 -11.07 14.30 -9.03
CA ASP A 308 -11.38 15.71 -8.84
C ASP A 308 -10.44 16.30 -7.78
N ASP A 309 -10.06 17.56 -7.98
CA ASP A 309 -9.33 18.36 -6.99
C ASP A 309 -10.30 18.82 -5.89
N ASP A 310 -11.58 18.99 -6.21
CA ASP A 310 -12.66 19.19 -5.24
C ASP A 310 -13.08 17.82 -4.67
N ALA A 311 -12.63 17.55 -3.45
CA ALA A 311 -12.87 16.27 -2.80
C ALA A 311 -14.37 15.94 -2.61
N ALA A 312 -15.27 16.94 -2.58
CA ALA A 312 -16.70 16.69 -2.50
C ALA A 312 -17.28 16.12 -3.81
N LYS A 313 -16.57 16.30 -4.93
CA LYS A 313 -16.95 15.84 -6.27
C LYS A 313 -16.14 14.65 -6.77
N ASP A 314 -15.16 14.16 -6.00
CA ASP A 314 -14.30 13.05 -6.41
C ASP A 314 -15.14 11.75 -6.48
N PRO A 315 -15.35 11.19 -7.70
CA PRO A 315 -16.22 10.02 -7.89
C PRO A 315 -15.63 8.76 -7.25
N GLY A 316 -14.36 8.80 -6.85
CA GLY A 316 -13.72 7.73 -6.10
C GLY A 316 -14.34 7.49 -4.73
N PHE A 317 -15.08 8.45 -4.16
CA PHE A 317 -15.79 8.29 -2.88
C PHE A 317 -17.15 7.61 -2.99
N ASN A 318 -17.65 7.40 -4.21
CA ASN A 318 -18.91 6.72 -4.51
C ASN A 318 -18.72 5.28 -4.98
N MET A 319 -17.49 4.79 -4.89
CA MET A 319 -17.11 3.46 -5.32
C MET A 319 -17.64 2.39 -4.34
N PRO A 320 -18.30 1.32 -4.83
CA PRO A 320 -18.63 0.20 -3.98
C PRO A 320 -17.36 -0.49 -3.45
N VAL A 321 -17.45 -0.96 -2.20
CA VAL A 321 -16.41 -1.74 -1.52
C VAL A 321 -16.62 -3.20 -1.92
N THR A 322 -15.91 -3.65 -2.96
CA THR A 322 -16.13 -4.98 -3.54
C THR A 322 -14.95 -5.92 -3.31
N ALA A 323 -13.71 -5.45 -3.32
CA ALA A 323 -12.57 -6.36 -3.14
C ALA A 323 -12.60 -7.01 -1.76
N SER A 324 -12.68 -6.21 -0.69
CA SER A 324 -12.77 -6.77 0.66
C SER A 324 -14.03 -7.60 0.87
N ALA A 325 -15.19 -7.16 0.37
CA ALA A 325 -16.45 -7.91 0.48
C ALA A 325 -16.39 -9.27 -0.22
N ASP A 326 -15.89 -9.31 -1.45
CA ASP A 326 -15.84 -10.51 -2.27
C ASP A 326 -14.85 -11.56 -1.73
N TYR A 327 -13.71 -11.11 -1.20
CA TYR A 327 -12.65 -12.00 -0.71
C TYR A 327 -12.71 -12.29 0.80
N ARG A 328 -13.55 -11.58 1.58
CA ARG A 328 -13.76 -11.86 3.01
C ARG A 328 -14.14 -13.32 3.30
N PRO A 329 -14.99 -14.02 2.51
CA PRO A 329 -15.33 -15.42 2.78
C PRO A 329 -14.17 -16.41 2.62
N VAL A 330 -13.13 -16.07 1.84
CA VAL A 330 -11.98 -16.97 1.58
C VAL A 330 -10.74 -16.64 2.40
N TYR A 331 -10.75 -15.54 3.15
CA TYR A 331 -9.67 -15.15 4.04
C TYR A 331 -10.23 -15.00 5.45
N ALA A 332 -9.70 -15.73 6.44
CA ALA A 332 -10.17 -15.67 7.83
C ALA A 332 -9.32 -14.76 8.74
N GLY A 333 -8.12 -14.37 8.29
CA GLY A 333 -7.22 -13.49 9.04
C GLY A 333 -7.70 -12.04 9.11
N THR A 334 -6.87 -11.14 9.66
CA THR A 334 -7.18 -9.70 9.69
C THR A 334 -7.16 -9.10 8.29
N LEU A 335 -8.31 -8.62 7.81
CA LEU A 335 -8.45 -8.04 6.47
C LEU A 335 -8.50 -6.51 6.55
N ALA A 336 -7.53 -5.85 5.94
CA ALA A 336 -7.53 -4.42 5.72
C ALA A 336 -8.05 -4.08 4.32
N ALA A 337 -8.77 -2.96 4.18
CA ALA A 337 -9.21 -2.45 2.90
C ALA A 337 -8.73 -1.01 2.69
N ALA A 338 -8.32 -0.66 1.47
CA ALA A 338 -7.94 0.72 1.15
C ALA A 338 -8.37 1.13 -0.25
N GLY A 339 -8.93 2.34 -0.38
CA GLY A 339 -9.34 2.91 -1.67
C GLY A 339 -10.72 3.52 -1.60
N GLY A 340 -10.85 4.80 -1.92
CA GLY A 340 -12.16 5.45 -2.05
C GLY A 340 -12.97 5.62 -0.75
N PHE A 341 -12.46 5.23 0.42
CA PHE A 341 -13.21 5.39 1.67
C PHE A 341 -13.40 6.85 2.07
N THR A 342 -14.64 7.17 2.47
CA THR A 342 -14.99 8.32 3.30
C THR A 342 -15.05 7.85 4.77
N PRO A 343 -15.07 8.77 5.75
CA PRO A 343 -15.34 8.43 7.14
C PRO A 343 -16.60 7.54 7.31
N ALA A 344 -17.67 7.87 6.60
CA ALA A 344 -18.94 7.16 6.67
C ALA A 344 -18.85 5.74 6.08
N THR A 345 -18.29 5.58 4.88
CA THR A 345 -18.18 4.26 4.24
C THR A 345 -17.17 3.36 4.93
N ALA A 346 -16.12 3.93 5.53
CA ALA A 346 -15.18 3.18 6.36
C ALA A 346 -15.85 2.64 7.63
N ALA A 347 -16.62 3.49 8.32
CA ALA A 347 -17.36 3.07 9.51
C ALA A 347 -18.41 2.01 9.17
N GLN A 348 -19.04 2.09 8.00
CA GLN A 348 -19.96 1.08 7.50
C GLN A 348 -19.25 -0.25 7.23
N ALA A 349 -18.14 -0.25 6.48
CA ALA A 349 -17.41 -1.48 6.14
C ALA A 349 -16.93 -2.26 7.38
N VAL A 350 -16.46 -1.56 8.42
CA VAL A 350 -16.08 -2.20 9.69
C VAL A 350 -17.30 -2.74 10.44
N ARG A 351 -18.40 -1.98 10.51
CA ARG A 351 -19.63 -2.42 11.17
C ARG A 351 -20.21 -3.67 10.51
N GLU A 352 -20.17 -3.75 9.19
CA GLU A 352 -20.69 -4.87 8.40
C GLU A 352 -19.75 -6.09 8.39
N GLY A 353 -18.54 -5.96 8.93
CA GLY A 353 -17.54 -7.04 8.93
C GLY A 353 -16.89 -7.29 7.57
N THR A 354 -17.05 -6.37 6.62
CA THR A 354 -16.44 -6.41 5.29
C THR A 354 -14.91 -6.34 5.39
N CYS A 355 -14.40 -5.55 6.33
CA CYS A 355 -12.98 -5.50 6.69
C CYS A 355 -12.79 -5.16 8.17
N ASP A 356 -11.60 -5.47 8.69
CA ASP A 356 -11.22 -5.22 10.07
C ASP A 356 -10.52 -3.87 10.26
N LEU A 357 -9.83 -3.40 9.22
CA LEU A 357 -9.04 -2.16 9.19
C LEU A 357 -9.31 -1.38 7.90
N VAL A 358 -9.28 -0.05 7.98
CA VAL A 358 -9.45 0.82 6.80
C VAL A 358 -8.24 1.72 6.62
N GLY A 359 -7.57 1.55 5.48
CA GLY A 359 -6.47 2.37 5.02
C GLY A 359 -6.94 3.64 4.32
N PHE A 360 -6.56 4.80 4.88
CA PHE A 360 -6.80 6.10 4.28
C PHE A 360 -5.51 6.64 3.66
N GLY A 361 -5.59 7.00 2.38
CA GLY A 361 -4.48 7.60 1.63
C GLY A 361 -4.56 9.13 1.60
N ARG A 362 -5.29 9.65 0.60
CA ARG A 362 -5.46 11.10 0.35
C ARG A 362 -5.86 11.90 1.60
N TRP A 363 -6.74 11.35 2.44
CA TRP A 363 -7.18 12.03 3.65
C TRP A 363 -6.08 12.17 4.70
N PHE A 364 -5.24 11.15 4.85
CA PHE A 364 -4.09 11.24 5.75
C PHE A 364 -2.96 12.11 5.18
N ILE A 365 -2.87 12.31 3.86
CA ILE A 365 -1.96 13.31 3.30
C ILE A 365 -2.28 14.69 3.89
N SER A 366 -3.54 15.09 3.89
CA SER A 366 -3.93 16.44 4.31
C SER A 366 -4.32 16.58 5.78
N ASN A 367 -4.57 15.48 6.49
CA ASN A 367 -5.03 15.51 7.88
C ASN A 367 -4.08 14.68 8.74
N PRO A 368 -3.08 15.29 9.40
CA PRO A 368 -2.14 14.56 10.25
C PRO A 368 -2.84 13.87 11.43
N ASP A 369 -3.91 14.48 11.94
CA ASP A 369 -4.75 14.04 13.06
C ASP A 369 -6.06 13.36 12.60
N LEU A 370 -6.05 12.73 11.41
CA LEU A 370 -7.26 12.15 10.78
C LEU A 370 -8.11 11.28 11.73
N PRO A 371 -7.55 10.36 12.56
CA PRO A 371 -8.38 9.56 13.47
C PRO A 371 -9.21 10.41 14.42
N GLN A 372 -8.64 11.50 14.95
CA GLN A 372 -9.35 12.39 15.87
C GLN A 372 -10.42 13.19 15.15
N ARG A 373 -10.12 13.71 13.95
CA ARG A 373 -11.11 14.41 13.11
C ARG A 373 -12.31 13.53 12.81
N ILE A 374 -12.09 12.28 12.39
CA ILE A 374 -13.17 11.31 12.12
C ILE A 374 -14.00 11.09 13.40
N ARG A 375 -13.35 10.94 14.55
CA ARG A 375 -14.04 10.69 15.83
C ARG A 375 -14.96 11.83 16.24
N GLU A 376 -14.50 13.07 16.05
CA GLU A 376 -15.22 14.28 16.45
C GLU A 376 -16.18 14.79 15.36
N GLY A 377 -16.20 14.18 14.17
CA GLY A 377 -16.96 14.69 13.03
C GLY A 377 -16.44 16.04 12.51
N ALA A 378 -15.19 16.39 12.82
CA ALA A 378 -14.61 17.68 12.46
C ALA A 378 -14.35 17.81 10.95
N PRO A 379 -14.36 19.04 10.39
CA PRO A 379 -13.98 19.25 8.99
C PRO A 379 -12.60 18.70 8.67
N LEU A 380 -12.44 18.17 7.45
CA LEU A 380 -11.16 17.65 6.95
C LEU A 380 -10.48 18.70 6.09
N ASN A 381 -9.18 18.88 6.23
CA ASN A 381 -8.37 19.64 5.28
C ASN A 381 -8.48 18.99 3.90
N GLN A 382 -8.74 19.82 2.87
CA GLN A 382 -8.74 19.38 1.49
C GLN A 382 -7.30 19.09 1.04
N TYR A 383 -7.12 17.96 0.38
CA TYR A 383 -5.83 17.58 -0.17
C TYR A 383 -5.51 18.38 -1.45
N ASN A 384 -4.23 18.66 -1.67
CA ASN A 384 -3.75 19.29 -2.88
C ASN A 384 -3.03 18.24 -3.73
N ARG A 385 -3.64 17.82 -4.84
CA ARG A 385 -3.07 16.76 -5.69
C ARG A 385 -1.77 17.16 -6.36
N LYS A 386 -1.55 18.47 -6.58
CA LYS A 386 -0.35 19.01 -7.25
C LYS A 386 0.94 18.76 -6.45
N THR A 387 0.83 18.55 -5.14
CA THR A 387 1.96 18.37 -4.22
C THR A 387 2.08 16.93 -3.68
N PHE A 388 1.27 16.00 -4.20
CA PHE A 388 1.38 14.58 -3.85
C PHE A 388 2.77 14.04 -4.19
N TYR A 389 3.26 14.39 -5.37
CA TYR A 389 4.53 13.94 -5.92
C TYR A 389 5.41 15.17 -6.24
N SER A 390 6.10 15.67 -5.23
CA SER A 390 7.04 16.80 -5.30
C SER A 390 8.18 16.55 -4.32
N ASN A 391 9.26 17.33 -4.44
CA ASN A 391 10.47 17.17 -3.61
C ASN A 391 10.54 18.22 -2.48
N ASP A 392 9.50 19.04 -2.31
CA ASP A 392 9.41 20.14 -1.35
C ASP A 392 8.54 19.80 -0.13
N GLU A 393 8.58 20.66 0.89
CA GLU A 393 7.80 20.49 2.13
C GLU A 393 6.32 20.89 1.98
N GLU A 394 5.98 21.67 0.95
CA GLU A 394 4.60 22.11 0.70
C GLU A 394 3.69 20.91 0.38
N GLY A 395 2.54 20.87 1.05
CA GLY A 395 1.60 19.75 0.95
C GLY A 395 2.15 18.44 1.52
N TYR A 396 3.15 18.51 2.40
CA TYR A 396 3.75 17.36 3.07
C TYR A 396 3.59 17.47 4.59
N THR A 397 4.28 18.42 5.20
CA THR A 397 4.37 18.64 6.65
C THR A 397 3.69 19.92 7.12
N ASP A 398 3.12 20.70 6.20
CA ASP A 398 2.51 22.00 6.44
C ASP A 398 0.97 21.97 6.55
N TYR A 399 0.35 20.81 6.39
CA TYR A 399 -1.07 20.61 6.69
C TYR A 399 -1.34 20.74 8.20
N PRO A 400 -2.26 21.63 8.63
CA PRO A 400 -2.50 21.84 10.05
C PRO A 400 -3.32 20.71 10.69
N ASP A 401 -3.02 20.37 11.94
CA ASP A 401 -3.93 19.61 12.79
C ASP A 401 -5.09 20.50 13.27
N MET A 402 -6.08 19.93 13.99
CA MET A 402 -7.23 20.69 14.48
C MET A 402 -6.84 21.80 15.46
N GLN A 403 -5.78 21.58 16.25
CA GLN A 403 -5.33 22.54 17.26
C GLN A 403 -4.37 23.60 16.70
N GLY A 404 -3.91 23.46 15.46
CA GLY A 404 -2.87 24.32 14.88
C GLY A 404 -1.50 24.16 15.54
N SER A 405 -1.24 23.02 16.19
CA SER A 405 0.03 22.71 16.85
C SER A 405 1.12 22.27 15.86
N VAL A 406 0.71 21.76 14.70
CA VAL A 406 1.58 21.47 13.56
C VAL A 406 0.99 22.11 12.30
N GLY A 407 1.81 22.22 11.25
CA GLY A 407 1.41 22.80 9.97
C GLY A 407 1.13 24.31 10.03
N VAL A 408 0.45 24.82 8.99
CA VAL A 408 0.14 26.25 8.85
C VAL A 408 -1.39 26.44 8.87
N PRO A 409 -1.97 26.90 9.99
CA PRO A 409 -3.41 27.14 10.11
C PRO A 409 -3.95 28.06 9.02
N GLY A 410 -5.11 27.72 8.46
CA GLY A 410 -5.78 28.51 7.42
C GLY A 410 -5.17 28.40 6.00
N ARG A 411 -4.04 27.69 5.83
CA ARG A 411 -3.41 27.51 4.50
C ARG A 411 -4.28 26.71 3.53
N TYR A 412 -5.04 25.74 4.03
CA TYR A 412 -5.85 24.83 3.22
C TYR A 412 -7.33 25.00 3.54
N SER A 413 -8.17 24.92 2.51
CA SER A 413 -9.61 24.82 2.67
C SER A 413 -9.99 23.55 3.43
N VAL A 414 -11.14 23.57 4.08
CA VAL A 414 -11.71 22.40 4.75
C VAL A 414 -12.98 21.94 4.08
N VAL A 415 -13.35 20.68 4.27
CA VAL A 415 -14.59 20.07 3.77
C VAL A 415 -15.27 19.30 4.89
N SER A 416 -16.60 19.39 4.95
CA SER A 416 -17.40 18.61 5.91
C SER A 416 -17.36 17.12 5.54
N GLN A 417 -17.24 16.24 6.54
CA GLN A 417 -17.25 14.79 6.32
C GLN A 417 -18.56 14.33 5.67
N ASN A 418 -19.67 15.00 6.00
CA ASN A 418 -21.02 14.65 5.55
C ASN A 418 -21.29 15.00 4.09
N THR A 419 -20.43 15.78 3.42
CA THR A 419 -20.60 16.11 1.99
C THR A 419 -19.85 15.13 1.09
N LEU A 420 -18.96 14.30 1.65
CA LEU A 420 -18.13 13.38 0.89
C LEU A 420 -18.95 12.19 0.38
N GLY A 421 -18.93 11.97 -0.93
CA GLY A 421 -19.69 10.88 -1.56
C GLY A 421 -21.20 11.12 -1.67
N VAL A 422 -21.70 12.32 -1.34
CA VAL A 422 -23.14 12.65 -1.41
C VAL A 422 -23.52 13.27 -2.77
N ALA A 423 -22.56 13.91 -3.46
CA ALA A 423 -22.83 14.79 -4.60
C ALA A 423 -23.22 14.09 -5.93
N THR A 424 -23.35 12.76 -5.98
CA THR A 424 -23.77 12.04 -7.21
C THR A 424 -25.08 11.27 -7.07
N ALA A 425 -25.74 11.30 -5.90
CA ALA A 425 -27.05 10.67 -5.73
C ALA A 425 -28.21 11.52 -6.29
N GLN A 426 -28.01 12.82 -6.50
CA GLN A 426 -29.08 13.76 -6.91
C GLN A 426 -29.13 14.06 -8.42
N SER A 427 -28.22 13.54 -9.24
CA SER A 427 -28.21 13.82 -10.69
C SER A 427 -28.88 12.73 -11.55
N LYS A 428 -29.65 11.82 -10.94
CA LYS A 428 -30.45 10.80 -11.64
C LYS A 428 -31.80 10.55 -10.94
N LEU A 429 -32.56 11.62 -10.71
CA LEU A 429 -34.01 11.57 -10.52
C LEU A 429 -34.67 12.47 -11.56
#